data_AF-A0A7L4PRU4-F1
#
_entry.id   AF-A0A7L4PRU4-F1
#
_cell.length_a   1.000
_cell.length_b   1.000
_cell.length_c   1.000
_cell.angle_alpha   90.00
_cell.angle_beta   90.00
_cell.angle_gamma   90.00
#
_symmetry.space_group_name_H-M   'P 1'
#
loop_
_entity.id
_entity.type
_entity.pdbx_description
1 polymer ?
#
loop_
_entity_poly.entity_id
_entity_poly.type
_entity_poly.pdbx_seq_one_letter_code
_entity_poly.pdbx_strand_id
1 'polypeptide(L)'
;MDLKEIQRKDRVFCEERGWDKFPPSLVLIHLYEELSEVGEYILYKDGYKKSGMGNDKDADYENLKREFGQILSLLMQLANSFEIDLESSFLSEFEIMQKRFGKEEWKKYTDKIV
;
A
#
# COMPACT_ATOMS: atom_id res chain seq x y z
N MET A 1 3.03 -12.50 12.87
CA MET A 1 1.81 -12.63 12.06
C MET A 1 2.27 -12.81 10.64
N ASP A 2 1.81 -13.90 10.04
CA ASP A 2 2.00 -14.27 8.64
C ASP A 2 1.06 -13.39 7.78
N LEU A 3 1.47 -12.96 6.58
CA LEU A 3 0.68 -12.05 5.74
C LEU A 3 -0.66 -12.67 5.37
N LYS A 4 -0.68 -13.99 5.19
CA LYS A 4 -1.88 -14.79 4.94
C LYS A 4 -2.86 -14.74 6.10
N GLU A 5 -2.37 -14.69 7.34
CA GLU A 5 -3.22 -14.56 8.53
C GLU A 5 -3.94 -13.19 8.55
N ILE A 6 -3.23 -12.13 8.18
CA ILE A 6 -3.80 -10.77 8.10
C ILE A 6 -4.82 -10.69 6.96
N GLN A 7 -4.47 -11.20 5.79
CA GLN A 7 -5.38 -11.25 4.64
C GLN A 7 -6.67 -12.02 4.96
N ARG A 8 -6.58 -13.13 5.71
CA ARG A 8 -7.76 -13.86 6.18
C ARG A 8 -8.61 -13.06 7.17
N LYS A 9 -7.99 -12.31 8.09
CA LYS A 9 -8.70 -11.42 9.02
C LYS A 9 -9.45 -10.33 8.26
N ASP A 10 -8.82 -9.72 7.27
CA ASP A 10 -9.42 -8.71 6.38
C ASP A 10 -10.60 -9.28 5.60
N ARG A 11 -10.46 -10.49 5.04
CA ARG A 11 -11.55 -11.20 4.36
C ARG A 11 -12.78 -11.34 5.26
N VAL A 12 -12.61 -11.90 6.47
CA VAL A 12 -13.71 -12.08 7.43
C VAL A 12 -14.35 -10.74 7.79
N PHE A 13 -13.53 -9.71 8.04
CA PHE A 13 -14.03 -8.36 8.34
C PHE A 13 -14.90 -7.80 7.21
N CYS A 14 -14.49 -7.98 5.95
CA CYS A 14 -15.22 -7.54 4.77
C CYS A 14 -16.53 -8.32 4.59
N GLU A 15 -16.49 -9.65 4.71
CA GLU A 15 -17.66 -10.53 4.60
C GLU A 15 -18.73 -10.20 5.65
N GLU A 16 -18.33 -9.99 6.92
CA GLU A 16 -19.24 -9.61 8.01
C GLU A 16 -19.98 -8.30 7.74
N ARG A 17 -19.41 -7.41 6.91
CA ARG A 17 -19.97 -6.10 6.55
C ARG A 17 -20.59 -6.08 5.17
N GLY A 18 -20.53 -7.19 4.42
CA GLY A 18 -20.97 -7.27 3.03
C GLY A 18 -20.11 -6.46 2.07
N TRP A 19 -18.88 -6.11 2.45
CA TRP A 19 -17.96 -5.32 1.62
C TRP A 19 -17.29 -6.15 0.53
N ASP A 20 -17.30 -7.47 0.67
CA ASP A 20 -16.94 -8.45 -0.36
C ASP A 20 -17.81 -8.32 -1.63
N LYS A 21 -19.00 -7.71 -1.50
CA LYS A 21 -19.95 -7.51 -2.61
C LYS A 21 -19.65 -6.28 -3.45
N PHE A 22 -18.76 -5.39 -3.01
CA PHE A 22 -18.39 -4.23 -3.81
C PHE A 22 -17.59 -4.67 -5.04
N PRO A 23 -17.89 -4.11 -6.23
CA PRO A 23 -17.12 -4.40 -7.43
C PRO A 23 -15.62 -4.11 -7.22
N PRO A 24 -14.71 -4.96 -7.72
CA PRO A 24 -13.26 -4.75 -7.60
C PRO A 24 -12.80 -3.39 -8.13
N SER A 25 -13.49 -2.84 -9.14
CA SER A 25 -13.22 -1.50 -9.67
C SER A 25 -13.40 -0.41 -8.62
N LEU A 26 -14.41 -0.49 -7.77
CA LEU A 26 -14.64 0.51 -6.72
C LEU A 26 -13.59 0.41 -5.62
N VAL A 27 -13.22 -0.82 -5.25
CA VAL A 27 -12.13 -1.07 -4.28
C VAL A 27 -10.80 -0.52 -4.81
N LEU A 28 -10.52 -0.70 -6.11
CA LEU A 28 -9.32 -0.15 -6.74
C LEU A 28 -9.31 1.38 -6.77
N ILE A 29 -10.45 2.03 -7.08
CA ILE A 29 -10.55 3.49 -7.03
C ILE A 29 -10.31 4.00 -5.61
N HIS A 30 -10.90 3.37 -4.60
CA HIS A 30 -10.69 3.74 -3.21
C HIS A 30 -9.21 3.56 -2.80
N LEU A 31 -8.55 2.49 -3.25
CA LEU A 31 -7.10 2.32 -3.04
C LEU A 31 -6.28 3.47 -3.63
N TYR A 32 -6.66 4.01 -4.79
CA TYR A 32 -6.00 5.19 -5.35
C TYR A 32 -6.24 6.46 -4.52
N GLU A 33 -7.41 6.60 -3.90
CA GLU A 33 -7.72 7.71 -3.00
C GLU A 33 -6.79 7.67 -1.78
N GLU A 34 -6.65 6.54 -1.09
CA GLU A 34 -5.76 6.42 0.08
C GLU A 34 -4.28 6.59 -0.28
N LEU A 35 -3.86 6.11 -1.47
CA LEU A 35 -2.52 6.38 -1.99
C LEU A 35 -2.29 7.88 -2.24
N SER A 36 -3.33 8.61 -2.65
CA SER A 36 -3.25 10.06 -2.84
C SER A 36 -3.09 10.83 -1.53
N GLU A 37 -3.61 10.29 -0.42
CA GLU A 37 -3.43 10.87 0.92
C GLU A 37 -1.99 10.75 1.41
N VAL A 38 -1.32 9.62 1.13
CA VAL A 38 0.14 9.48 1.32
C VAL A 38 0.89 10.50 0.47
N GLY A 39 0.47 10.69 -0.79
CA GLY A 39 1.03 11.71 -1.68
C GLY A 39 0.87 13.12 -1.12
N GLU A 40 -0.29 13.42 -0.54
CA GLU A 40 -0.55 14.70 0.10
C GLU A 40 0.41 14.97 1.26
N TYR A 41 0.64 14.00 2.15
CA TYR A 41 1.64 14.14 3.21
C TYR A 41 3.04 14.46 2.65
N ILE A 42 3.46 13.78 1.58
CA ILE A 42 4.75 14.02 0.93
C ILE A 42 4.83 15.45 0.38
N LEU A 43 3.76 15.97 -0.22
CA LEU A 43 3.73 17.35 -0.74
C LEU A 43 3.92 18.40 0.36
N TYR A 44 3.39 18.18 1.56
CA TYR A 44 3.66 19.05 2.71
C TYR A 44 5.09 18.89 3.22
N LYS A 45 5.57 17.64 3.35
CA LYS A 45 6.92 17.32 3.81
C LYS A 45 8.00 17.94 2.91
N ASP A 46 7.79 17.92 1.60
CA ASP A 46 8.73 18.45 0.61
C ASP A 46 8.55 19.96 0.36
N GLY A 47 7.60 20.60 1.07
CA GLY A 47 7.40 22.05 1.08
C GLY A 47 6.65 22.62 -0.12
N TYR A 48 6.07 21.76 -0.98
CA TYR A 48 5.20 22.18 -2.07
C TYR A 48 3.85 22.72 -1.54
N LYS A 49 3.24 22.01 -0.58
CA LYS A 49 2.10 22.50 0.21
C LYS A 49 2.58 23.06 1.55
N LYS A 50 1.87 24.07 2.06
CA LYS A 50 2.17 24.71 3.36
C LYS A 50 0.88 25.03 4.10
N SER A 51 0.87 24.76 5.41
CA SER A 51 -0.25 25.14 6.27
C SER A 51 -0.45 26.67 6.24
N GLY A 52 -1.70 27.10 6.19
CA GLY A 52 -2.09 28.50 5.99
C GLY A 52 -1.97 29.00 4.55
N MET A 53 -1.57 28.17 3.59
CA MET A 53 -1.50 28.50 2.17
C MET A 53 -2.21 27.43 1.32
N GLY A 54 -3.53 27.28 1.52
CA GLY A 54 -4.38 26.35 0.76
C GLY A 54 -5.45 25.68 1.63
N ASN A 55 -5.84 24.47 1.26
CA ASN A 55 -6.66 23.61 2.12
C ASN A 55 -5.80 23.15 3.30
N ASP A 56 -6.12 23.56 4.53
CA ASP A 56 -5.43 23.08 5.72
C ASP A 56 -5.92 21.67 6.05
N LYS A 57 -5.09 20.67 5.73
CA LYS A 57 -5.20 19.32 6.25
C LYS A 57 -4.04 19.04 7.20
N ASP A 58 -4.32 18.28 8.25
CA ASP A 58 -3.34 17.79 9.21
C ASP A 58 -2.46 16.71 8.55
N ALA A 59 -1.45 17.15 7.79
CA ALA A 59 -0.40 16.29 7.25
C ALA A 59 0.58 15.90 8.38
N ASP A 60 0.10 15.06 9.29
CA ASP A 60 0.91 14.50 10.38
C ASP A 60 1.25 13.01 10.15
N TYR A 61 2.21 12.53 10.93
CA TYR A 61 2.73 11.17 10.81
C TYR A 61 1.75 10.09 11.29
N GLU A 62 0.83 10.41 12.20
CA GLU A 62 -0.18 9.46 12.66
C GLU A 62 -1.26 9.25 11.60
N ASN A 63 -1.67 10.29 10.89
CA ASN A 63 -2.52 10.15 9.70
C ASN A 63 -1.81 9.32 8.63
N LEU A 64 -0.53 9.59 8.33
CA LEU A 64 0.25 8.78 7.39
C LEU A 64 0.24 7.28 7.73
N LYS A 65 0.41 6.92 9.00
CA LYS A 65 0.31 5.52 9.45
C LYS A 65 -1.06 4.91 9.19
N ARG A 66 -2.13 5.67 9.41
CA ARG A 66 -3.52 5.23 9.16
C ARG A 66 -3.73 4.96 7.68
N GLU A 67 -3.25 5.85 6.81
CA GLU A 67 -3.34 5.67 5.36
C GLU A 67 -2.65 4.40 4.88
N PHE A 68 -1.44 4.10 5.39
CA PHE A 68 -0.78 2.82 5.07
C PHE A 68 -1.57 1.59 5.55
N GLY A 69 -2.30 1.72 6.66
CA GLY A 69 -3.22 0.68 7.13
C GLY A 69 -4.42 0.50 6.20
N GLN A 70 -5.04 1.59 5.76
CA GLN A 70 -6.15 1.58 4.79
C GLN A 70 -5.71 1.02 3.44
N ILE A 71 -4.56 1.46 2.92
CA ILE A 71 -3.95 0.93 1.69
C ILE A 71 -3.77 -0.58 1.76
N LEU A 72 -3.23 -1.09 2.88
CA LEU A 72 -3.02 -2.53 3.04
C LEU A 72 -4.35 -3.30 3.09
N SER A 73 -5.35 -2.78 3.80
CA SER A 73 -6.68 -3.40 3.87
C SER A 73 -7.37 -3.41 2.50
N LEU A 74 -7.37 -2.30 1.77
CA LEU A 74 -7.97 -2.22 0.44
C LEU A 74 -7.24 -3.12 -0.58
N LEU A 75 -5.91 -3.23 -0.48
CA LEU A 75 -5.15 -4.18 -1.29
C LEU A 75 -5.54 -5.64 -0.98
N MET A 76 -5.73 -5.98 0.30
CA MET A 76 -6.19 -7.30 0.72
C MET A 76 -7.62 -7.59 0.25
N GLN A 77 -8.54 -6.64 0.42
CA GLN A 77 -9.92 -6.74 -0.08
C GLN A 77 -9.93 -6.96 -1.61
N LEU A 78 -9.12 -6.19 -2.34
CA LEU A 78 -8.99 -6.33 -3.79
C LEU A 78 -8.45 -7.71 -4.17
N ALA A 79 -7.36 -8.16 -3.54
CA ALA A 79 -6.78 -9.49 -3.79
C ALA A 79 -7.76 -10.63 -3.45
N ASN A 80 -8.50 -10.48 -2.34
CA ASN A 80 -9.54 -11.43 -1.93
C ASN A 80 -10.64 -11.56 -2.99
N SER A 81 -11.03 -10.46 -3.65
CA SER A 81 -12.04 -10.49 -4.72
C SER A 81 -11.62 -11.31 -5.97
N PHE A 82 -10.32 -11.57 -6.13
CA PHE A 82 -9.76 -12.39 -7.19
C PHE A 82 -9.22 -13.74 -6.68
N GLU A 83 -9.45 -14.08 -5.41
CA GLU A 83 -8.92 -15.29 -4.76
C GLU A 83 -7.38 -15.41 -4.84
N ILE A 84 -6.69 -14.28 -4.78
CA ILE A 84 -5.21 -14.22 -4.83
C ILE A 84 -4.64 -14.36 -3.42
N ASP A 85 -3.75 -15.33 -3.22
CA ASP A 85 -2.89 -15.44 -2.02
C ASP A 85 -1.72 -14.45 -2.15
N LEU A 86 -1.75 -13.37 -1.37
CA LEU A 86 -0.75 -12.30 -1.45
C LEU A 86 0.64 -12.75 -0.98
N GLU A 87 0.71 -13.61 0.03
CA GLU A 87 1.99 -14.09 0.55
C GLU A 87 2.70 -14.97 -0.48
N SER A 88 1.99 -15.94 -1.03
CA SER A 88 2.53 -16.83 -2.07
C SER A 88 2.92 -16.03 -3.30
N SER A 89 2.10 -15.04 -3.69
CA SER A 89 2.39 -14.13 -4.81
C SER A 89 3.67 -13.32 -4.56
N PHE A 90 3.81 -12.71 -3.39
CA PHE A 90 5.01 -11.97 -3.01
C PHE A 90 6.26 -12.85 -3.00
N LEU A 91 6.21 -14.03 -2.37
CA LEU A 91 7.36 -14.93 -2.29
C LEU A 91 7.83 -15.38 -3.68
N SER A 92 6.90 -15.69 -4.58
CA SER A 92 7.23 -16.08 -5.96
C SER A 92 7.92 -14.95 -6.75
N GLU A 93 7.41 -13.73 -6.65
CA GLU A 93 8.02 -12.58 -7.31
C GLU A 93 9.36 -12.22 -6.68
N PHE A 94 9.48 -12.36 -5.35
CA PHE A 94 10.72 -12.09 -4.63
C PHE A 94 11.88 -12.97 -5.11
N GLU A 95 11.63 -14.27 -5.36
CA GLU A 95 12.64 -15.16 -5.95
C GLU A 95 13.07 -14.72 -7.35
N ILE A 96 12.13 -14.22 -8.15
CA ILE A 96 12.42 -13.68 -9.50
C ILE A 96 13.27 -12.41 -9.39
N MET A 97 12.89 -11.50 -8.49
CA MET A 97 13.61 -10.25 -8.25
C MET A 97 15.05 -10.49 -7.79
N GLN A 98 15.28 -11.46 -6.91
CA GLN A 98 16.63 -11.83 -6.47
C GLN A 98 17.51 -12.34 -7.61
N LYS A 99 16.94 -13.10 -8.56
CA LYS A 99 17.67 -13.59 -9.74
C LYS A 99 17.93 -12.48 -10.76
N ARG A 100 16.96 -11.58 -10.93
CA ARG A 100 17.00 -10.48 -11.91
C ARG A 100 17.94 -9.36 -11.49
N PHE A 101 18.01 -9.07 -10.20
CA PHE A 101 18.72 -7.92 -9.65
C PHE A 101 19.83 -8.37 -8.71
N GLY A 102 21.01 -8.60 -9.28
CA GLY A 102 22.21 -9.03 -8.57
C GLY A 102 22.60 -8.05 -7.45
N LYS A 103 22.80 -8.59 -6.24
CA LYS A 103 23.06 -7.82 -5.02
C LYS A 103 24.32 -6.96 -5.12
N GLU A 104 25.41 -7.52 -5.66
CA GLU A 104 26.71 -6.85 -5.71
C GLU A 104 26.73 -5.75 -6.77
N GLU A 105 26.14 -6.02 -7.93
CA GLU A 105 26.05 -5.08 -9.05
C GLU A 105 25.22 -3.85 -8.66
N TRP A 106 24.04 -4.06 -8.07
CA TRP A 106 23.20 -2.96 -7.62
C TRP A 106 23.85 -2.17 -6.50
N LYS A 107 24.44 -2.83 -5.50
CA LYS A 107 25.11 -2.14 -4.40
C LYS A 107 26.28 -1.28 -4.91
N LYS A 108 27.12 -1.83 -5.80
CA LYS A 108 28.22 -1.09 -6.43
C LYS A 108 27.75 0.09 -7.27
N TYR A 109 26.58 0.00 -7.88
CA TYR A 109 25.99 1.10 -8.63
C TYR A 109 25.46 2.19 -7.70
N THR A 110 24.70 1.84 -6.67
CA THR A 110 24.10 2.82 -5.74
C THR A 110 25.13 3.56 -4.90
N ASP A 111 26.20 2.88 -4.46
CA ASP A 111 27.29 3.50 -3.68
C ASP A 111 28.06 4.60 -4.46
N LYS A 112 27.83 4.72 -5.77
CA LYS A 112 28.44 5.76 -6.61
C LYS A 112 27.56 6.99 -6.82
N ILE A 113 26.25 6.89 -6.53
CA ILE A 113 25.26 7.90 -6.92
C ILE A 113 24.54 8.48 -5.70
N VAL A 114 24.50 7.75 -4.58
CA VAL A 114 24.02 8.22 -3.27
C VAL A 114 25.16 8.83 -2.47
#